data_AF-A0A936D1P4-F1
#
_entry.id   AF-A0A936D1P4-F1
#
_cell.length_a   1.000
_cell.length_b   1.000
_cell.length_c   1.000
_cell.angle_alpha   90.00
_cell.angle_beta   90.00
_cell.angle_gamma   90.00
#
_symmetry.space_group_name_H-M   'P 1'
#
loop_
_entity.id
_entity.type
_entity.pdbx_description
1 polymer ?
#
loop_
_entity_poly.entity_id
_entity_poly.type
_entity_poly.pdbx_seq_one_letter_code
_entity_poly.pdbx_strand_id
1 'polypeptide(L)'
;MRRLSWAALFVVSTVGAVLAACGETDYTAGVYDKRYGQPDSLRGASPPEPYNTNNPTGDAGGGGTSGLCNGKGPIDGGPCSVQFKTQLMPLFVEKCSSPSCHGAPAGAKPQIDRENADKTYQNFISQKPITGKPYVDPCTTDKTASSITCNLAGTNACGNAMPLGAAGSLGTQPIYTLTDTWLACGAPNN
;
A
#
# COMPACT_ATOMS: atom_id res chain seq x y z
N MET A 1 -73.88 -4.25 -31.42
CA MET A 1 -74.36 -5.66 -31.48
C MET A 1 -73.17 -6.55 -31.13
N ARG A 2 -73.04 -7.01 -29.87
CA ARG A 2 -73.11 -8.43 -29.42
C ARG A 2 -72.47 -9.40 -30.43
N ARG A 3 -71.46 -10.20 -30.08
CA ARG A 3 -71.56 -11.41 -29.22
C ARG A 3 -70.21 -11.83 -28.58
N LEU A 4 -70.32 -12.33 -27.35
CA LEU A 4 -69.39 -13.19 -26.61
C LEU A 4 -69.22 -14.57 -27.29
N SER A 5 -68.09 -15.25 -27.05
CA SER A 5 -67.96 -16.68 -26.64
C SER A 5 -66.47 -17.05 -26.43
N TRP A 6 -65.99 -17.24 -25.18
CA TRP A 6 -65.72 -18.52 -24.46
C TRP A 6 -64.52 -19.33 -25.03
N ALA A 7 -63.33 -19.27 -24.42
CA ALA A 7 -62.81 -20.10 -23.31
C ALA A 7 -62.51 -21.56 -23.67
N ALA A 8 -61.22 -21.93 -23.71
CA ALA A 8 -60.75 -23.29 -23.45
C ALA A 8 -59.43 -23.26 -22.68
N LEU A 9 -59.51 -23.81 -21.49
CA LEU A 9 -58.55 -23.89 -20.40
C LEU A 9 -57.67 -25.13 -20.62
N PHE A 10 -56.34 -25.02 -20.55
CA PHE A 10 -55.49 -26.16 -20.20
C PHE A 10 -54.50 -25.74 -19.11
N VAL A 11 -54.86 -26.14 -17.90
CA VAL A 11 -54.02 -26.18 -16.71
C VAL A 11 -53.13 -27.41 -16.83
N VAL A 12 -51.81 -27.23 -16.86
CA VAL A 12 -50.87 -28.27 -16.46
C VAL A 12 -50.00 -27.68 -15.36
N SER A 13 -50.37 -28.04 -14.13
CA SER A 13 -49.60 -27.83 -12.92
C SER A 13 -48.36 -28.72 -12.95
N THR A 14 -47.18 -28.12 -12.87
CA THR A 14 -46.01 -28.78 -12.28
C THR A 14 -45.64 -28.04 -11.01
N VAL A 15 -46.02 -28.67 -9.89
CA VAL A 15 -45.54 -28.37 -8.54
C VAL A 15 -44.04 -28.66 -8.52
N GLY A 16 -43.24 -27.61 -8.41
CA GLY A 16 -41.82 -27.69 -8.13
C GLY A 16 -41.50 -26.77 -6.95
N ALA A 17 -41.42 -27.35 -5.76
CA ALA A 17 -41.01 -26.67 -4.55
C ALA A 17 -39.58 -26.16 -4.70
N VAL A 18 -39.38 -24.83 -4.78
CA VAL A 18 -38.07 -24.23 -4.51
C VAL A 18 -37.99 -24.00 -3.01
N LEU A 19 -37.56 -25.06 -2.32
CA LEU A 19 -37.05 -24.98 -0.95
C LEU A 19 -35.83 -24.05 -0.95
N ALA A 20 -35.88 -23.05 -0.07
CA ALA A 20 -34.77 -22.34 0.55
C ALA A 20 -33.43 -22.31 -0.22
N ALA A 21 -33.22 -21.27 -1.02
CA ALA A 21 -31.88 -20.81 -1.37
C ALA A 21 -31.41 -19.72 -0.39
N CYS A 22 -31.35 -20.07 0.90
CA CYS A 22 -30.27 -19.60 1.77
C CYS A 22 -29.18 -20.69 1.75
N GLY A 23 -28.79 -21.10 0.54
CA GLY A 23 -27.72 -22.05 0.31
C GLY A 23 -26.42 -21.27 0.15
N GLU A 24 -25.69 -21.15 1.26
CA GLU A 24 -24.22 -21.14 1.34
C GLU A 24 -23.50 -20.63 0.09
N THR A 25 -23.27 -19.32 0.01
CA THR A 25 -22.23 -18.75 -0.85
C THR A 25 -20.88 -19.30 -0.41
N ASP A 26 -20.36 -20.31 -1.12
CA ASP A 26 -18.95 -20.72 -1.27
C ASP A 26 -18.05 -20.88 -0.02
N TYR A 27 -18.55 -20.62 1.18
CA TYR A 27 -17.77 -20.59 2.42
C TYR A 27 -17.51 -22.01 2.94
N THR A 28 -18.41 -22.96 2.66
CA THR A 28 -18.31 -24.35 3.09
C THR A 28 -17.41 -25.21 2.19
N ALA A 29 -17.00 -24.72 1.02
CA ALA A 29 -16.12 -25.46 0.12
C ALA A 29 -14.61 -25.22 0.36
N GLY A 30 -14.23 -24.32 1.28
CA GLY A 30 -12.82 -24.08 1.62
C GLY A 30 -11.96 -23.71 0.40
N VAL A 31 -12.57 -23.14 -0.64
CA VAL A 31 -11.83 -22.71 -1.83
C VAL A 31 -11.02 -21.49 -1.42
N TYR A 32 -9.75 -21.71 -1.15
CA TYR A 32 -8.77 -20.67 -0.85
C TYR A 32 -8.68 -19.70 -2.03
N ASP A 33 -9.43 -18.60 -1.99
CA ASP A 33 -9.16 -17.45 -2.85
C ASP A 33 -7.95 -16.72 -2.26
N LYS A 34 -6.82 -16.79 -2.97
CA LYS A 34 -5.57 -16.10 -2.62
C LYS A 34 -5.74 -14.62 -2.32
N ARG A 35 -6.81 -13.98 -2.80
CA ARG A 35 -7.09 -12.55 -2.61
C ARG A 35 -7.68 -12.22 -1.25
N TYR A 36 -8.31 -13.17 -0.56
CA TYR A 36 -9.12 -12.89 0.64
C TYR A 36 -8.63 -13.55 1.93
N GLY A 37 -7.43 -14.16 1.92
CA GLY A 37 -6.86 -14.81 3.09
C GLY A 37 -7.56 -16.13 3.43
N GLN A 38 -7.05 -16.85 4.43
CA GLN A 38 -7.72 -18.07 4.88
C GLN A 38 -9.11 -17.74 5.45
N PRO A 39 -10.13 -18.55 5.15
CA PRO A 39 -11.35 -18.53 5.96
C PRO A 39 -10.95 -18.76 7.42
N ASP A 40 -11.51 -17.96 8.33
CA ASP A 40 -11.14 -17.83 9.76
C ASP A 40 -9.96 -16.90 10.12
N SER A 41 -9.36 -16.19 9.17
CA SER A 41 -8.30 -15.20 9.48
C SER A 41 -8.71 -14.05 10.41
N LEU A 42 -10.02 -13.85 10.62
CA LEU A 42 -10.58 -12.84 11.54
C LEU A 42 -11.17 -13.45 12.83
N ARG A 43 -11.09 -14.77 13.00
CA ARG A 43 -11.66 -15.47 14.15
C ARG A 43 -10.85 -15.12 15.41
N GLY A 44 -11.42 -14.30 16.28
CA GLY A 44 -10.76 -13.81 17.51
C GLY A 44 -10.16 -12.40 17.40
N ALA A 45 -10.29 -11.72 16.26
CA ALA A 45 -9.95 -10.32 16.14
C ALA A 45 -11.03 -9.45 16.79
N SER A 46 -10.63 -8.51 17.64
CA SER A 46 -11.53 -7.48 18.15
C SER A 46 -11.95 -6.55 17.00
N PRO A 47 -13.23 -6.15 16.92
CA PRO A 47 -13.66 -5.17 15.94
C PRO A 47 -12.90 -3.85 16.14
N PRO A 48 -12.65 -3.08 15.07
CA PRO A 48 -12.01 -1.77 15.18
C PRO A 48 -12.82 -0.86 16.11
N GLU A 49 -12.13 -0.11 16.97
CA GLU A 49 -12.79 0.80 17.90
C GLU A 49 -13.60 1.88 17.13
N PRO A 50 -14.75 2.30 17.68
CA PRO A 50 -15.58 3.33 17.04
C PRO A 50 -14.81 4.64 16.91
N TYR A 51 -14.96 5.26 15.75
CA TYR A 51 -14.31 6.51 15.35
C TYR A 51 -14.49 7.63 16.40
N ASN A 52 -13.38 8.09 16.98
CA ASN A 52 -13.35 9.22 17.90
C ASN A 52 -13.03 10.52 17.15
N THR A 53 -14.01 11.42 17.05
CA THR A 53 -13.90 12.72 16.36
C THR A 53 -12.98 13.74 17.04
N ASN A 54 -12.45 13.45 18.23
CA ASN A 54 -11.54 14.35 18.96
C ASN A 54 -10.05 14.09 18.67
N ASN A 55 -9.74 13.13 17.79
CA ASN A 55 -8.39 12.89 17.29
C ASN A 55 -8.39 13.01 15.75
N PRO A 56 -7.85 14.08 15.15
CA PRO A 56 -7.91 14.29 13.70
C PRO A 56 -7.03 13.32 12.90
N THR A 57 -6.27 12.43 13.54
CA THR A 57 -5.64 11.27 12.88
C THR A 57 -6.68 10.17 12.68
N GLY A 58 -7.60 10.40 11.74
CA GLY A 58 -8.56 9.39 11.28
C GLY A 58 -8.00 8.63 10.08
N ASP A 59 -7.70 7.35 10.29
CA ASP A 59 -7.21 6.40 9.30
C ASP A 59 -8.05 6.37 8.02
N ALA A 60 -7.39 6.60 6.87
CA ALA A 60 -7.84 6.10 5.58
C ALA A 60 -7.09 4.80 5.31
N GLY A 61 -7.85 3.70 5.20
CA GLY A 61 -7.33 2.33 5.13
C GLY A 61 -6.19 2.13 4.13
N GLY A 62 -5.07 1.63 4.62
CA GLY A 62 -3.91 1.19 3.85
C GLY A 62 -3.05 0.28 4.73
N GLY A 63 -2.62 -0.85 4.18
CA GLY A 63 -1.93 -1.97 4.84
C GLY A 63 -1.21 -1.61 6.15
N GLY A 64 -1.71 -2.17 7.25
CA GLY A 64 -1.36 -1.78 8.61
C GLY A 64 0.14 -1.78 8.88
N THR A 65 0.60 -0.64 9.39
CA THR A 65 1.89 -0.45 10.07
C THR A 65 2.00 -1.26 11.38
N SER A 66 1.01 -2.11 11.68
CA SER A 66 0.84 -2.86 12.94
C SER A 66 1.94 -3.88 13.24
N GLY A 67 2.83 -4.15 12.28
CA GLY A 67 4.05 -4.94 12.47
C GLY A 67 5.36 -4.14 12.42
N LEU A 68 5.33 -2.85 12.12
CA LEU A 68 6.54 -2.03 12.01
C LEU A 68 7.14 -1.77 13.39
N CYS A 69 8.47 -1.71 13.43
CA CYS A 69 9.24 -1.33 14.62
C CYS A 69 8.85 -2.13 15.86
N ASN A 70 8.73 -3.46 15.71
CA ASN A 70 8.30 -4.39 16.75
C ASN A 70 6.88 -4.09 17.29
N GLY A 71 5.97 -3.72 16.38
CA GLY A 71 4.57 -3.41 16.70
C GLY A 71 4.35 -2.03 17.32
N LYS A 72 5.37 -1.18 17.37
CA LYS A 72 5.28 0.19 17.90
C LYS A 72 4.95 1.23 16.84
N GLY A 73 4.96 0.84 15.55
CA GLY A 73 4.85 1.78 14.44
C GLY A 73 6.12 2.63 14.25
N PRO A 74 6.15 3.50 13.22
CA PRO A 74 7.25 4.42 12.97
C PRO A 74 7.68 5.19 14.23
N ILE A 75 8.97 5.46 14.38
CA ILE A 75 9.44 6.29 15.48
C ILE A 75 8.97 7.74 15.31
N ASP A 76 8.69 8.38 16.44
CA ASP A 76 8.54 9.84 16.48
C ASP A 76 9.92 10.47 16.60
N GLY A 77 10.48 10.94 15.47
CA GLY A 77 11.73 11.70 15.44
C GLY A 77 11.56 13.17 15.81
N GLY A 78 10.37 13.60 16.24
CA GLY A 78 10.02 14.99 16.50
C GLY A 78 9.64 15.76 15.22
N PRO A 79 9.46 17.09 15.32
CA PRO A 79 9.07 17.92 14.19
C PRO A 79 10.10 17.85 13.05
N CYS A 80 9.67 17.46 11.86
CA CYS A 80 10.53 17.46 10.67
C CYS A 80 10.24 18.67 9.78
N SER A 81 11.29 19.40 9.39
CA SER A 81 11.19 20.50 8.43
C SER A 81 10.93 20.02 7.00
N VAL A 82 11.16 18.74 6.73
CA VAL A 82 10.88 18.10 5.43
C VAL A 82 9.59 17.32 5.52
N GLN A 83 8.69 17.60 4.58
CA GLN A 83 7.42 16.90 4.40
C GLN A 83 7.49 15.92 3.24
N PHE A 84 7.20 14.64 3.50
CA PHE A 84 7.25 13.60 2.49
C PHE A 84 6.27 13.90 1.35
N LYS A 85 5.01 14.24 1.68
CA LYS A 85 3.94 14.40 0.69
C LYS A 85 4.11 15.65 -0.17
N THR A 86 4.58 16.75 0.42
CA THR A 86 4.60 18.06 -0.27
C THR A 86 5.96 18.45 -0.82
N GLN A 87 7.07 17.92 -0.30
CA GLN A 87 8.42 18.29 -0.75
C GLN A 87 9.15 17.13 -1.44
N LEU A 88 9.05 15.89 -0.94
CA LEU A 88 9.75 14.75 -1.52
C LEU A 88 8.97 14.09 -2.66
N MET A 89 7.67 13.87 -2.47
CA MET A 89 6.85 13.18 -3.47
C MET A 89 6.91 13.85 -4.85
N PRO A 90 6.80 15.19 -5.00
CA PRO A 90 6.95 15.82 -6.30
C PRO A 90 8.28 15.52 -7.00
N LEU A 91 9.38 15.46 -6.23
CA LEU A 91 10.71 15.15 -6.76
C LEU A 91 10.82 13.68 -7.20
N PHE A 92 10.26 12.76 -6.41
CA PHE A 92 10.18 11.34 -6.78
C PHE A 92 9.33 11.13 -8.04
N VAL A 93 8.20 11.83 -8.16
CA VAL A 93 7.37 11.79 -9.37
C VAL A 93 8.16 12.30 -10.57
N GLU A 94 8.76 13.48 -10.47
CA GLU A 94 9.46 14.12 -11.58
C GLU A 94 10.66 13.31 -12.06
N LYS A 95 11.48 12.79 -11.14
CA LYS A 95 12.79 12.21 -11.47
C LYS A 95 12.78 10.68 -11.58
N CYS A 96 11.84 9.99 -10.94
CA CYS A 96 11.94 8.54 -10.75
C CYS A 96 10.73 7.75 -11.29
N SER A 97 9.54 8.36 -11.38
CA SER A 97 8.28 7.63 -11.63
C SER A 97 7.99 7.26 -13.10
N SER A 98 8.99 7.25 -13.98
CA SER A 98 8.76 6.76 -15.35
C SER A 98 8.36 5.26 -15.31
N PRO A 99 7.48 4.79 -16.21
CA PRO A 99 7.01 3.39 -16.19
C PRO A 99 8.14 2.36 -16.26
N SER A 100 9.23 2.69 -16.97
CA SER A 100 10.42 1.84 -17.09
C SER A 100 11.27 1.79 -15.81
N CYS A 101 11.12 2.75 -14.89
CA CYS A 101 11.97 2.90 -13.72
C CYS A 101 11.23 2.61 -12.41
N HIS A 102 10.25 3.43 -12.01
CA HIS A 102 9.52 3.22 -10.75
C HIS A 102 8.00 3.46 -10.86
N GLY A 103 7.49 3.84 -12.04
CA GLY A 103 6.07 4.16 -12.25
C GLY A 103 5.13 2.96 -12.37
N ALA A 104 5.66 1.74 -12.49
CA ALA A 104 4.89 0.51 -12.59
C ALA A 104 5.41 -0.57 -11.62
N PRO A 105 4.52 -1.39 -11.03
CA PRO A 105 4.95 -2.52 -10.22
C PRO A 105 5.74 -3.48 -11.09
N ALA A 106 7.02 -3.69 -10.78
CA ALA A 106 7.76 -4.78 -11.39
C ALA A 106 8.96 -5.17 -10.53
N GLY A 107 9.00 -6.43 -10.11
CA GLY A 107 10.14 -7.03 -9.43
C GLY A 107 10.46 -6.37 -8.08
N ALA A 108 11.75 -6.30 -7.76
CA ALA A 108 12.29 -5.90 -6.46
C ALA A 108 12.60 -4.39 -6.32
N LYS A 109 11.95 -3.52 -7.13
CA LYS A 109 12.16 -2.08 -7.08
C LYS A 109 11.00 -1.37 -6.38
N PRO A 110 11.25 -0.31 -5.61
CA PRO A 110 10.18 0.47 -4.98
C PRO A 110 9.31 1.11 -6.05
N GLN A 111 7.99 0.97 -5.92
CA GLN A 111 7.05 1.61 -6.82
C GLN A 111 6.69 3.02 -6.32
N ILE A 112 6.63 3.97 -7.25
CA ILE A 112 6.15 5.33 -7.04
C ILE A 112 4.78 5.46 -7.70
N ASP A 113 3.76 5.64 -6.88
CA ASP A 113 2.40 5.94 -7.30
C ASP A 113 2.24 7.46 -7.41
N ARG A 114 2.12 7.96 -8.64
CA ARG A 114 2.15 9.40 -8.95
C ARG A 114 1.02 10.19 -8.28
N GLU A 115 -0.07 9.53 -7.95
CA GLU A 115 -1.28 10.15 -7.41
C GLU A 115 -1.47 9.84 -5.92
N ASN A 116 -0.68 8.93 -5.35
CA ASN A 116 -0.84 8.46 -3.99
C ASN A 116 0.50 8.41 -3.24
N ALA A 117 0.77 9.49 -2.50
CA ALA A 117 1.96 9.60 -1.67
C ALA A 117 1.98 8.53 -0.57
N ASP A 118 0.85 8.27 0.11
CA ASP A 118 0.77 7.28 1.17
C ASP A 118 1.13 5.87 0.66
N LYS A 119 0.62 5.49 -0.51
CA LYS A 119 0.97 4.21 -1.14
C LYS A 119 2.45 4.14 -1.54
N THR A 120 3.03 5.25 -1.99
CA THR A 120 4.47 5.33 -2.27
C THR A 120 5.29 5.17 -1.00
N TYR A 121 4.91 5.83 0.08
CA TYR A 121 5.55 5.68 1.39
C TYR A 121 5.49 4.23 1.87
N GLN A 122 4.32 3.59 1.81
CA GLN A 122 4.15 2.18 2.19
C GLN A 122 5.03 1.26 1.35
N ASN A 123 5.13 1.50 0.04
CA ASN A 123 6.05 0.75 -0.82
C ASN A 123 7.50 0.95 -0.38
N PHE A 124 7.92 2.16 -0.02
CA PHE A 124 9.30 2.46 0.36
C PHE A 124 9.71 1.75 1.64
N ILE A 125 8.87 1.77 2.67
CA ILE A 125 9.17 1.12 3.95
C ILE A 125 9.00 -0.41 3.89
N SER A 126 8.25 -0.93 2.91
CA SER A 126 8.12 -2.39 2.70
C SER A 126 9.25 -3.00 1.87
N GLN A 127 9.99 -2.18 1.11
CA GLN A 127 11.07 -2.69 0.25
C GLN A 127 12.34 -2.99 1.04
N LYS A 128 12.96 -4.13 0.72
CA LYS A 128 14.31 -4.49 1.14
C LYS A 128 15.14 -4.81 -0.09
N PRO A 129 15.99 -3.89 -0.57
CA PRO A 129 16.94 -4.21 -1.64
C PRO A 129 17.83 -5.40 -1.26
N ILE A 130 18.41 -6.03 -2.29
CA ILE A 130 19.18 -7.29 -2.20
C ILE A 130 20.32 -7.25 -1.16
N THR A 131 20.78 -6.05 -0.79
CA THR A 131 21.82 -5.83 0.22
C THR A 131 21.38 -6.05 1.67
N GLY A 132 20.11 -6.40 1.91
CA GLY A 132 19.58 -6.79 3.22
C GLY A 132 19.19 -5.63 4.14
N LYS A 133 19.52 -4.38 3.77
CA LYS A 133 19.00 -3.18 4.44
C LYS A 133 17.62 -2.79 3.91
N PRO A 134 16.72 -2.25 4.74
CA PRO A 134 15.48 -1.64 4.25
C PRO A 134 15.77 -0.46 3.33
N TYR A 135 14.89 -0.23 2.36
CA TYR A 135 15.01 0.92 1.47
C TYR A 135 14.83 2.23 2.24
N VAL A 136 13.79 2.27 3.09
CA VAL A 136 13.56 3.27 4.12
C VAL A 136 13.27 2.55 5.44
N ASP A 137 13.98 2.93 6.50
CA ASP A 137 13.76 2.44 7.86
C ASP A 137 13.07 3.51 8.70
N PRO A 138 11.74 3.43 8.92
CA PRO A 138 11.02 4.38 9.76
C PRO A 138 11.18 4.06 11.26
N CYS A 139 12.01 3.09 11.64
CA CYS A 139 12.19 2.65 13.03
C CYS A 139 13.41 3.27 13.73
N THR A 140 14.09 4.21 13.08
CA THR A 140 15.29 4.87 13.59
C THR A 140 15.50 6.24 12.95
N THR A 141 16.17 7.15 13.66
CA THR A 141 16.68 8.42 13.11
C THR A 141 18.09 8.28 12.52
N ASP A 142 18.71 7.10 12.65
CA ASP A 142 19.97 6.79 11.99
C ASP A 142 19.75 6.65 10.48
N LYS A 143 20.15 7.71 9.76
CA LYS A 143 20.06 7.79 8.29
C LYS A 143 20.75 6.63 7.57
N THR A 144 21.75 5.99 8.19
CA THR A 144 22.52 4.90 7.58
C THR A 144 21.82 3.54 7.66
N ALA A 145 20.71 3.44 8.39
CA ALA A 145 19.88 2.24 8.44
C ALA A 145 19.08 2.04 7.13
N SER A 146 18.76 3.14 6.44
CA SER A 146 18.08 3.14 5.14
C SER A 146 19.06 3.05 3.98
N SER A 147 18.68 2.40 2.88
CA SER A 147 19.53 2.31 1.68
C SER A 147 19.31 3.45 0.67
N ILE A 148 18.18 4.16 0.72
CA ILE A 148 17.75 5.11 -0.31
C ILE A 148 18.79 6.19 -0.63
N THR A 149 19.40 6.81 0.39
CA THR A 149 20.42 7.85 0.19
C THR A 149 21.69 7.27 -0.43
N CYS A 150 22.06 6.03 -0.10
CA CYS A 150 23.20 5.36 -0.71
C CYS A 150 22.98 5.05 -2.21
N ASN A 151 21.74 4.68 -2.60
CA ASN A 151 21.35 4.55 -4.01
C ASN A 151 21.43 5.90 -4.72
N LEU A 152 20.87 6.95 -4.12
CA LEU A 152 20.87 8.32 -4.66
C LEU A 152 22.28 8.92 -4.73
N ALA A 153 23.19 8.55 -3.83
CA ALA A 153 24.59 8.96 -3.85
C ALA A 153 25.38 8.31 -5.00
N GLY A 154 24.79 7.36 -5.74
CA GLY A 154 25.44 6.67 -6.85
C GLY A 154 26.32 5.50 -6.42
N THR A 155 26.15 5.01 -5.19
CA THR A 155 26.95 3.91 -4.63
C THR A 155 26.26 2.57 -4.87
N ASN A 156 26.99 1.60 -5.42
CA ASN A 156 26.46 0.24 -5.61
C ASN A 156 26.47 -0.62 -4.32
N ALA A 157 27.04 -0.09 -3.23
CA ALA A 157 27.16 -0.80 -1.95
C ALA A 157 25.81 -1.09 -1.28
N CYS A 158 24.73 -0.40 -1.68
CA CYS A 158 23.40 -0.53 -1.08
C CYS A 158 22.32 -0.89 -2.11
N GLY A 159 22.70 -1.51 -3.22
CA GLY A 159 21.85 -1.83 -4.36
C GLY A 159 22.29 -1.06 -5.60
N ASN A 160 21.41 -0.91 -6.59
CA ASN A 160 21.78 -0.18 -7.81
C ASN A 160 21.94 1.32 -7.54
N ALA A 161 23.02 1.91 -8.06
CA ALA A 161 23.20 3.35 -8.15
C ALA A 161 22.08 4.00 -8.98
N MET A 162 21.61 5.18 -8.54
CA MET A 162 20.56 5.94 -9.22
C MET A 162 21.05 7.33 -9.64
N PRO A 163 20.69 7.80 -10.86
CA PRO A 163 19.88 7.09 -11.87
C PRO A 163 20.61 5.93 -12.56
N LEU A 164 19.85 4.89 -12.92
CA LEU A 164 20.35 3.76 -13.70
C LEU A 164 20.91 4.22 -15.05
N GLY A 165 22.10 3.75 -15.42
CA GLY A 165 22.67 3.94 -16.76
C GLY A 165 23.35 5.28 -17.03
N ALA A 166 23.31 6.25 -16.10
CA ALA A 166 24.12 7.46 -16.17
C ALA A 166 25.24 7.41 -15.13
N ALA A 167 26.39 8.01 -15.43
CA ALA A 167 27.46 8.28 -14.46
C ALA A 167 27.08 9.34 -13.40
N GLY A 168 25.78 9.56 -13.19
CA GLY A 168 25.24 10.59 -12.32
C GLY A 168 24.99 10.05 -10.92
N SER A 169 25.53 10.75 -9.93
CA SER A 169 25.03 10.72 -8.56
C SER A 169 23.96 11.81 -8.43
N LEU A 170 22.86 11.52 -7.72
CA LEU A 170 21.92 12.55 -7.25
C LEU A 170 22.37 13.16 -5.92
N GLY A 171 23.56 12.82 -5.41
CA GLY A 171 24.07 13.22 -4.09
C GLY A 171 24.16 14.73 -3.84
N THR A 172 24.14 15.55 -4.89
CA THR A 172 24.12 17.02 -4.78
C THR A 172 22.76 17.63 -5.12
N GLN A 173 21.78 16.82 -5.51
CA GLN A 173 20.47 17.27 -5.93
C GLN A 173 19.52 17.44 -4.73
N PRO A 174 18.51 18.33 -4.83
CA PRO A 174 17.54 18.54 -3.76
C PRO A 174 16.88 17.26 -3.25
N ILE A 175 16.62 16.30 -4.12
CA ILE A 175 16.02 15.01 -3.74
C ILE A 175 16.89 14.24 -2.75
N TYR A 176 18.22 14.29 -2.88
CA TYR A 176 19.13 13.64 -1.94
C TYR A 176 19.17 14.38 -0.60
N THR A 177 19.37 15.70 -0.62
CA THR A 177 19.52 16.48 0.63
C THR A 177 18.24 16.50 1.46
N LEU A 178 17.07 16.58 0.80
CA LEU A 178 15.78 16.48 1.46
C LEU A 178 15.53 15.07 2.00
N THR A 179 15.89 14.02 1.23
CA THR A 179 15.73 12.63 1.71
C THR A 179 16.64 12.38 2.92
N ASP A 180 17.89 12.82 2.88
CA ASP A 180 18.83 12.70 4.01
C ASP A 180 18.31 13.42 5.26
N THR A 181 17.78 14.64 5.11
CA THR A 181 17.17 15.40 6.21
C THR A 181 15.92 14.69 6.75
N TRP A 182 15.06 14.19 5.86
CA TRP A 182 13.84 13.48 6.22
C TRP A 182 14.10 12.15 6.96
N LEU A 183 15.12 11.39 6.55
CA LEU A 183 15.57 10.19 7.27
C LEU A 183 16.07 10.54 8.68
N ALA A 184 16.73 11.69 8.85
CA ALA A 184 17.18 12.16 10.17
C ALA A 184 16.02 12.37 11.15
N CYS A 185 14.81 12.62 10.63
CA CYS A 185 13.58 12.78 11.39
C CYS A 185 12.83 11.46 11.63
N GLY A 186 13.39 10.30 11.27
CA GLY A 186 12.68 9.02 11.36
C GLY A 186 11.71 8.76 10.20
N ALA A 187 11.90 9.47 9.08
CA ALA A 187 11.13 9.28 7.85
C ALA A 187 9.60 9.34 8.05
N PRO A 188 9.04 10.43 8.61
CA PRO A 188 7.60 10.55 8.84
C PRO A 188 6.81 10.62 7.52
N ASN A 189 5.60 10.05 7.51
CA ASN A 189 4.66 10.16 6.39
C ASN A 189 3.78 11.42 6.53
N ASN A 190 4.42 12.59 6.52
CA ASN A 190 3.81 13.91 6.73
C ASN A 190 3.52 14.67 5.43
#